data_AF-A0A8J6PEP6-F1
#
_entry.id   AF-A0A8J6PEP6-F1
#
_cell.length_a   1.000
_cell.length_b   1.000
_cell.length_c   1.000
_cell.angle_alpha   90.00
_cell.angle_beta   90.00
_cell.angle_gamma   90.00
#
_symmetry.space_group_name_H-M   'P 1'
#
loop_
_entity.id
_entity.type
_entity.pdbx_description
1 polymer ?
#
loop_
_entity_poly.entity_id
_entity_poly.type
_entity_poly.pdbx_seq_one_letter_code
_entity_poly.pdbx_strand_id
1 'polypeptide(L)'
;MKTTTNKPRFSGNRQRNKTPKKSTLDPNLLVQKATVVASERTITVATKFEDMQLQSQLKSNIQKMGFVSPTEIQDKTFDRLVEGANLIGIANTGTGKTGAFLIPILENLLRNKDQKFQSLIVVPTRELALQVYDEFKKLSEGLKLRAACYIGGTNIEKDIRSLNNYFDLVIGTPGRLLDLCNRGNLKLGRFEVLVLDEFDKMLDMGFIRDVRELINGMKQRRQTLLFSATKDPKQQTIINEIVTNPFLVEIHSGDSSSKNVDQDIIRVQEGQDKYRLLLDVLANPGFDKVILFTETKHLANRLSQKLIDSGITSDRIHGNKSQNYRINALDKFKNGSIRVLVATDVAARGIDVNNVALVVNYQLPMDFDTYIHRIGRTGRAGKTGTAYTFVD
;
A
#
# COMPACT_ATOMS: atom_id res chain seq x y z
N MET A 1 -11.58 17.10 66.62
CA MET A 1 -11.31 15.75 66.06
C MET A 1 -12.18 15.55 64.83
N LYS A 2 -11.56 15.22 63.69
CA LYS A 2 -12.12 14.73 62.40
C LYS A 2 -13.19 15.60 61.71
N THR A 3 -12.74 16.46 60.81
CA THR A 3 -13.52 16.97 59.68
C THR A 3 -13.70 15.86 58.64
N THR A 4 -14.94 15.44 58.41
CA THR A 4 -15.35 14.47 57.39
C THR A 4 -15.32 15.11 56.00
N THR A 5 -14.61 14.46 55.09
CA THR A 5 -14.44 14.80 53.68
C THR A 5 -15.69 14.46 52.87
N ASN A 6 -16.34 15.47 52.30
CA ASN A 6 -17.42 15.30 51.32
C ASN A 6 -16.79 15.29 49.91
N LYS A 7 -16.69 14.11 49.28
CA LYS A 7 -16.36 13.99 47.84
C LYS A 7 -17.65 14.04 47.02
N PRO A 8 -17.78 14.91 46.00
CA PRO A 8 -18.85 14.78 45.03
C PRO A 8 -18.54 13.64 44.05
N ARG A 9 -19.51 12.73 43.88
CA ARG A 9 -19.50 11.65 42.90
C ARG A 9 -19.52 12.23 41.48
N PHE A 10 -18.47 11.98 40.71
CA PHE A 10 -18.48 12.21 39.26
C PHE A 10 -19.47 11.24 38.60
N SER A 11 -20.48 11.82 37.95
CA SER A 11 -21.54 11.14 37.22
C SER A 11 -21.01 10.56 35.89
N GLY A 12 -21.70 9.51 35.44
CA GLY A 12 -21.21 8.55 34.46
C GLY A 12 -20.91 9.13 33.08
N ASN A 13 -19.84 8.58 32.51
CA ASN A 13 -19.40 8.80 31.14
C ASN A 13 -20.43 8.17 30.18
N ARG A 14 -21.35 8.98 29.63
CA ARG A 14 -22.26 8.55 28.54
C ARG A 14 -21.42 8.26 27.29
N GLN A 15 -21.10 6.99 27.05
CA GLN A 15 -20.66 6.53 25.74
C GLN A 15 -21.79 6.81 24.73
N ARG A 16 -21.59 7.84 23.89
CA ARG A 16 -22.39 8.04 22.68
C ARG A 16 -22.19 6.82 21.78
N ASN A 17 -23.17 5.92 21.74
CA ASN A 17 -23.32 4.93 20.68
C ASN A 17 -23.51 5.68 19.36
N LYS A 18 -22.41 5.95 18.63
CA LYS A 18 -22.50 6.33 17.22
C LYS A 18 -23.00 5.09 16.47
N THR A 19 -24.19 5.17 15.92
CA THR A 19 -24.69 4.21 14.94
C THR A 19 -23.66 4.07 13.82
N PRO A 20 -23.31 2.84 13.40
CA PRO A 20 -22.40 2.64 12.28
C PRO A 20 -23.00 3.29 11.04
N LYS A 21 -22.21 4.10 10.32
CA LYS A 21 -22.63 4.69 9.05
C LYS A 21 -22.90 3.52 8.08
N LYS A 22 -24.11 3.46 7.52
CA LYS A 22 -24.42 2.54 6.42
C LYS A 22 -23.90 3.14 5.11
N SER A 23 -23.39 2.29 4.22
CA SER A 23 -23.02 2.70 2.87
C SER A 23 -24.25 3.18 2.08
N THR A 24 -24.05 4.16 1.21
CA THR A 24 -25.07 4.72 0.30
C THR A 24 -24.75 4.42 -1.17
N LEU A 25 -23.83 3.48 -1.43
CA LEU A 25 -23.39 3.13 -2.77
C LEU A 25 -24.52 2.41 -3.53
N ASP A 26 -24.76 2.78 -4.79
CA ASP A 26 -25.74 2.08 -5.65
C ASP A 26 -25.20 0.68 -6.02
N PRO A 27 -25.86 -0.42 -5.64
CA PRO A 27 -25.45 -1.78 -5.97
C PRO A 27 -25.33 -2.06 -7.47
N ASN A 28 -26.04 -1.33 -8.33
CA ASN A 28 -25.98 -1.54 -9.78
C ASN A 28 -24.61 -1.17 -10.37
N LEU A 29 -23.85 -0.31 -9.68
CA LEU A 29 -22.49 0.07 -10.09
C LEU A 29 -21.46 -1.05 -9.82
N LEU A 30 -21.87 -2.16 -9.19
CA LEU A 30 -20.99 -3.24 -8.75
C LEU A 30 -21.14 -4.52 -9.59
N VAL A 31 -21.88 -4.43 -10.70
CA VAL A 31 -22.08 -5.52 -11.65
C VAL A 31 -21.40 -5.15 -12.96
N GLN A 32 -20.38 -5.92 -13.34
CA GLN A 32 -19.62 -5.72 -14.56
C GLN A 32 -18.97 -7.04 -14.96
N LYS A 33 -19.28 -7.55 -16.15
CA LYS A 33 -18.60 -8.75 -16.66
C LYS A 33 -17.14 -8.45 -16.98
N ALA A 34 -16.26 -9.39 -16.60
CA ALA A 34 -14.87 -9.35 -17.03
C ALA A 34 -14.84 -9.30 -18.55
N THR A 35 -14.28 -8.23 -19.09
CA THR A 35 -13.88 -8.21 -20.48
C THR A 35 -12.46 -8.74 -20.48
N VAL A 36 -12.18 -9.81 -21.24
CA VAL A 36 -10.80 -10.14 -21.57
C VAL A 36 -10.34 -8.98 -22.42
N VAL A 37 -9.70 -7.99 -21.79
CA VAL A 37 -8.99 -6.97 -22.53
C VAL A 37 -7.88 -7.74 -23.22
N ALA A 38 -8.10 -8.06 -24.51
CA ALA A 38 -7.14 -8.72 -25.37
C ALA A 38 -5.82 -8.01 -25.16
N SER A 39 -4.89 -8.68 -24.45
CA SER A 39 -3.66 -8.13 -23.86
C SER A 39 -3.50 -6.69 -24.28
N GLU A 40 -4.13 -5.76 -23.53
CA GLU A 40 -4.08 -4.32 -23.81
C GLU A 40 -2.65 -4.08 -24.20
N ARG A 41 -2.37 -3.76 -25.50
CA ARG A 41 -1.03 -3.88 -26.08
C ARG A 41 -0.11 -3.44 -24.97
N THR A 42 0.62 -4.38 -24.34
CA THR A 42 1.73 -3.95 -23.53
C THR A 42 2.42 -3.08 -24.54
N ILE A 43 2.48 -1.77 -24.30
CA ILE A 43 3.45 -0.97 -25.01
C ILE A 43 4.71 -1.64 -24.48
N THR A 44 5.14 -2.68 -25.21
CA THR A 44 6.38 -3.37 -24.99
C THR A 44 7.30 -2.26 -25.38
N VAL A 45 7.67 -1.50 -24.36
CA VAL A 45 8.79 -0.60 -24.41
C VAL A 45 9.87 -1.45 -25.04
N ALA A 46 10.29 -1.07 -26.25
CA ALA A 46 11.26 -1.84 -27.01
C ALA A 46 12.60 -1.91 -26.24
N THR A 47 12.84 -0.91 -25.38
CA THR A 47 13.93 -0.83 -24.42
C THR A 47 13.95 -2.05 -23.51
N LYS A 48 15.12 -2.69 -23.37
CA LYS A 48 15.37 -3.67 -22.31
C LYS A 48 16.19 -3.02 -21.21
N PHE A 49 16.09 -3.55 -19.99
CA PHE A 49 16.99 -3.13 -18.90
C PHE A 49 18.47 -3.32 -19.22
N GLU A 50 18.78 -4.29 -20.09
CA GLU A 50 20.12 -4.52 -20.61
C GLU A 50 20.66 -3.33 -21.42
N ASP A 51 19.79 -2.62 -22.13
CA ASP A 51 20.16 -1.50 -23.00
C ASP A 51 20.23 -0.17 -22.23
N MET A 52 19.60 -0.09 -21.05
CA MET A 52 19.62 1.11 -20.21
C MET A 52 21.01 1.36 -19.62
N GLN A 53 21.37 2.63 -19.38
CA GLN A 53 22.65 3.00 -18.77
C GLN A 53 22.64 2.76 -17.24
N LEU A 54 22.67 1.49 -16.84
CA LEU A 54 22.70 1.04 -15.45
C LEU A 54 24.01 0.34 -15.12
N GLN A 55 24.44 0.43 -13.87
CA GLN A 55 25.54 -0.37 -13.33
C GLN A 55 25.29 -1.87 -13.53
N SER A 56 26.34 -2.61 -13.92
CA SER A 56 26.23 -4.03 -14.32
C SER A 56 25.62 -4.91 -13.23
N GLN A 57 25.97 -4.68 -11.96
CA GLN A 57 25.42 -5.45 -10.85
C GLN A 57 23.94 -5.16 -10.61
N LEU A 58 23.51 -3.90 -10.79
CA LEU A 58 22.09 -3.52 -10.67
C LEU A 58 21.26 -4.15 -11.80
N LYS A 59 21.78 -4.17 -13.04
CA LYS A 59 21.16 -4.91 -14.16
C LYS A 59 21.00 -6.39 -13.85
N SER A 60 22.05 -7.03 -13.34
CA SER A 60 22.02 -8.44 -12.95
C SER A 60 20.95 -8.72 -11.89
N ASN A 61 20.81 -7.85 -10.90
CA ASN A 61 19.80 -7.99 -9.86
C ASN A 61 18.37 -7.85 -10.42
N ILE A 62 18.15 -6.88 -11.32
CA ILE A 62 16.86 -6.70 -12.03
C ILE A 62 16.49 -7.97 -12.83
N GLN A 63 17.46 -8.54 -13.56
CA GLN A 63 17.27 -9.80 -14.30
C GLN A 63 16.96 -10.98 -13.38
N LYS A 64 17.66 -11.12 -12.25
CA LYS A 64 17.38 -12.18 -11.24
C LYS A 64 15.97 -12.08 -10.67
N MET A 65 15.41 -10.87 -10.59
CA MET A 65 14.03 -10.65 -10.19
C MET A 65 13.01 -11.03 -11.28
N GLY A 66 13.49 -11.38 -12.49
CA GLY A 66 12.67 -11.81 -13.62
C GLY A 66 12.20 -10.67 -14.53
N PHE A 67 12.75 -9.46 -14.37
CA PHE A 67 12.37 -8.30 -15.19
C PHE A 67 13.31 -8.16 -16.39
N VAL A 68 12.73 -8.19 -17.60
CA VAL A 68 13.46 -8.06 -18.87
C VAL A 68 13.37 -6.63 -19.42
N SER A 69 12.15 -6.07 -19.44
CA SER A 69 11.85 -4.73 -19.92
C SER A 69 11.28 -3.86 -18.81
N PRO A 70 11.58 -2.55 -18.80
CA PRO A 70 10.96 -1.61 -17.88
C PRO A 70 9.47 -1.49 -18.15
N THR A 71 8.70 -1.20 -17.11
CA THR A 71 7.31 -0.79 -17.26
C THR A 71 7.23 0.61 -17.88
N GLU A 72 6.05 0.99 -18.40
CA GLU A 72 5.87 2.29 -19.07
C GLU A 72 6.24 3.48 -18.17
N ILE A 73 5.90 3.44 -16.88
CA ILE A 73 6.31 4.48 -15.92
C ILE A 73 7.83 4.49 -15.74
N GLN A 74 8.48 3.33 -15.67
CA GLN A 74 9.94 3.22 -15.49
C GLN A 74 10.67 3.79 -16.69
N ASP A 75 10.30 3.40 -17.91
CA ASP A 75 10.90 3.89 -19.15
C ASP A 75 10.74 5.42 -19.31
N LYS A 76 9.52 5.94 -19.14
CA LYS A 76 9.22 7.38 -19.29
C LYS A 76 9.89 8.27 -18.24
N THR A 77 10.29 7.71 -17.10
CA THR A 77 10.83 8.51 -15.98
C THR A 77 12.32 8.36 -15.80
N PHE A 78 12.92 7.22 -16.17
CA PHE A 78 14.27 6.85 -15.77
C PHE A 78 15.32 7.93 -16.04
N ASP A 79 15.48 8.38 -17.29
CA ASP A 79 16.55 9.31 -17.67
C ASP A 79 16.49 10.62 -16.87
N ARG A 80 15.30 11.22 -16.79
CA ARG A 80 15.08 12.48 -16.05
C ARG A 80 15.28 12.31 -14.55
N LEU A 81 14.92 11.15 -14.00
CA LEU A 81 15.09 10.88 -12.57
C LEU A 81 16.56 10.68 -12.20
N VAL A 82 17.36 10.03 -13.06
CA VAL A 82 18.81 9.92 -12.91
C VAL A 82 19.46 11.30 -12.96
N GLU A 83 18.97 12.21 -13.81
CA GLU A 83 19.43 13.60 -13.88
C GLU A 83 19.02 14.49 -12.68
N GLY A 84 18.23 13.96 -11.73
CA GLY A 84 17.82 14.68 -10.53
C GLY A 84 16.56 15.53 -10.68
N ALA A 85 15.79 15.35 -11.77
CA ALA A 85 14.55 16.08 -11.96
C ALA A 85 13.46 15.67 -10.94
N ASN A 86 12.59 16.63 -10.61
CA ASN A 86 11.41 16.41 -9.77
C ASN A 86 10.28 15.78 -10.60
N LEU A 87 9.49 14.90 -9.98
CA LEU A 87 8.43 14.15 -10.67
C LEU A 87 7.10 14.24 -9.94
N ILE A 88 6.03 14.40 -10.71
CA ILE A 88 4.68 13.96 -10.34
C ILE A 88 4.33 12.78 -11.24
N GLY A 89 4.23 11.59 -10.66
CA GLY A 89 3.86 10.35 -11.33
C GLY A 89 2.43 9.95 -10.97
N ILE A 90 1.52 10.01 -11.93
CA ILE A 90 0.14 9.54 -11.76
C ILE A 90 0.03 8.15 -12.36
N ALA A 91 -0.03 7.14 -11.50
CA ALA A 91 -0.13 5.75 -11.94
C ALA A 91 -0.75 4.86 -10.85
N ASN A 92 -1.56 3.91 -11.28
CA ASN A 92 -2.20 2.93 -10.39
C ASN A 92 -1.18 1.97 -9.76
N THR A 93 -1.59 1.31 -8.67
CA THR A 93 -0.79 0.25 -8.06
C THR A 93 -0.52 -0.90 -9.04
N GLY A 94 0.66 -1.51 -9.00
CA GLY A 94 1.04 -2.61 -9.90
C GLY A 94 1.64 -2.18 -11.24
N THR A 95 1.78 -0.88 -11.51
CA THR A 95 2.42 -0.34 -12.73
C THR A 95 3.96 -0.30 -12.67
N GLY A 96 4.57 -0.76 -11.58
CA GLY A 96 6.03 -0.75 -11.40
C GLY A 96 6.60 0.52 -10.76
N LYS A 97 5.77 1.36 -10.10
CA LYS A 97 6.18 2.60 -9.41
C LYS A 97 7.38 2.42 -8.48
N THR A 98 7.40 1.33 -7.70
CA THR A 98 8.50 1.04 -6.78
C THR A 98 9.85 0.95 -7.49
N GLY A 99 9.91 0.23 -8.61
CA GLY A 99 11.11 0.21 -9.46
C GLY A 99 11.40 1.58 -10.09
N ALA A 100 10.35 2.34 -10.48
CA ALA A 100 10.51 3.64 -11.12
C ALA A 100 11.23 4.67 -10.25
N PHE A 101 11.10 4.62 -8.92
CA PHE A 101 11.91 5.47 -8.04
C PHE A 101 13.14 4.77 -7.46
N LEU A 102 13.10 3.45 -7.15
CA LEU A 102 14.26 2.78 -6.55
C LEU A 102 15.42 2.67 -7.54
N ILE A 103 15.17 2.26 -8.79
CA ILE A 103 16.22 2.03 -9.78
C ILE A 103 17.06 3.30 -10.03
N PRO A 104 16.49 4.48 -10.35
CA PRO A 104 17.28 5.69 -10.56
C PRO A 104 17.98 6.18 -9.27
N ILE A 105 17.36 6.04 -8.09
CA ILE A 105 18.00 6.39 -6.81
C ILE A 105 19.25 5.51 -6.58
N LEU A 106 19.11 4.19 -6.78
CA LEU A 106 20.23 3.24 -6.64
C LEU A 106 21.33 3.53 -7.66
N GLU A 107 20.97 3.77 -8.92
CA GLU A 107 21.94 4.11 -9.97
C GLU A 107 22.73 5.37 -9.60
N ASN A 108 22.07 6.42 -9.12
CA ASN A 108 22.74 7.65 -8.69
C ASN A 108 23.66 7.45 -7.49
N LEU A 109 23.28 6.63 -6.51
CA LEU A 109 24.14 6.28 -5.38
C LEU A 109 25.39 5.51 -5.83
N LEU A 110 25.28 4.70 -6.88
CA LEU A 110 26.41 3.92 -7.39
C LEU A 110 27.35 4.75 -8.28
N ARG A 111 26.80 5.69 -9.06
CA ARG A 111 27.59 6.63 -9.88
C ARG A 111 28.39 7.59 -9.03
N ASN A 112 27.79 8.11 -7.95
CA ASN A 112 28.37 9.18 -7.13
C ASN A 112 28.99 8.65 -5.83
N LYS A 113 29.96 7.74 -5.92
CA LYS A 113 30.59 7.11 -4.73
C LYS A 113 31.22 8.11 -3.75
N ASP A 114 31.69 9.24 -4.27
CA ASP A 114 32.36 10.30 -3.49
C ASP A 114 31.37 11.34 -2.92
N GLN A 115 30.16 11.42 -3.47
CA GLN A 115 29.09 12.32 -3.02
C GLN A 115 27.90 11.49 -2.50
N LYS A 116 28.04 11.01 -1.27
CA LYS A 116 26.98 10.23 -0.62
C LYS A 116 25.81 11.12 -0.24
N PHE A 117 24.66 10.89 -0.85
CA PHE A 117 23.38 11.48 -0.46
C PHE A 117 22.50 10.46 0.26
N GLN A 118 21.53 10.93 1.05
CA GLN A 118 20.52 10.08 1.68
C GLN A 118 19.14 10.32 1.05
N SER A 119 18.38 9.24 0.86
CA SER A 119 17.00 9.31 0.35
C SER A 119 15.98 8.94 1.42
N LEU A 120 14.91 9.73 1.53
CA LEU A 120 13.78 9.46 2.42
C LEU A 120 12.59 9.02 1.58
N ILE A 121 12.08 7.82 1.83
CA ILE A 121 10.89 7.27 1.17
C ILE A 121 9.77 7.17 2.20
N VAL A 122 8.72 7.97 1.99
CA VAL A 122 7.56 8.03 2.88
C VAL A 122 6.37 7.37 2.19
N VAL A 123 5.75 6.42 2.88
CA VAL A 123 4.60 5.65 2.38
C VAL A 123 3.49 5.58 3.43
N PRO A 124 2.21 5.51 3.05
CA PRO A 124 1.08 5.62 3.98
C PRO A 124 0.95 4.45 4.96
N THR A 125 1.41 3.25 4.58
CA THR A 125 1.13 2.02 5.34
C THR A 125 2.40 1.26 5.69
N ARG A 126 2.31 0.51 6.78
CA ARG A 126 3.43 -0.31 7.30
C ARG A 126 3.75 -1.44 6.33
N GLU A 127 2.72 -1.97 5.69
CA GLU A 127 2.81 -3.07 4.73
C GLU A 127 3.52 -2.63 3.45
N LEU A 128 3.17 -1.45 2.92
CA LEU A 128 3.84 -0.88 1.75
C LEU A 128 5.30 -0.54 2.06
N ALA A 129 5.60 -0.03 3.27
CA ALA A 129 6.98 0.24 3.68
C ALA A 129 7.85 -1.02 3.68
N LEU A 130 7.31 -2.15 4.14
CA LEU A 130 8.01 -3.44 4.12
C LEU A 130 8.19 -3.95 2.69
N GLN A 131 7.21 -3.79 1.80
CA GLN A 131 7.33 -4.15 0.39
C GLN A 131 8.43 -3.37 -0.31
N VAL A 132 8.44 -2.04 -0.16
CA VAL A 132 9.50 -1.19 -0.73
C VAL A 132 10.86 -1.59 -0.16
N TYR A 133 10.93 -1.93 1.13
CA TYR A 133 12.17 -2.38 1.77
C TYR A 133 12.68 -3.72 1.23
N ASP A 134 11.79 -4.69 1.02
CA ASP A 134 12.16 -5.99 0.46
C ASP A 134 12.52 -5.89 -1.04
N GLU A 135 11.85 -5.01 -1.79
CA GLU A 135 12.22 -4.70 -3.18
C GLU A 135 13.61 -4.06 -3.24
N PHE A 136 13.90 -3.10 -2.35
CA PHE A 136 15.24 -2.53 -2.21
C PHE A 136 16.28 -3.61 -1.98
N LYS A 137 16.07 -4.55 -1.05
CA LYS A 137 17.06 -5.60 -0.74
C LYS A 137 17.41 -6.45 -1.95
N LYS A 138 16.42 -6.79 -2.78
CA LYS A 138 16.62 -7.57 -4.01
C LYS A 138 17.41 -6.76 -5.02
N LEU A 139 17.02 -5.51 -5.26
CA LEU A 139 17.72 -4.62 -6.20
C LEU A 139 19.15 -4.29 -5.74
N SER A 140 19.38 -4.19 -4.43
CA SER A 140 20.66 -3.79 -3.85
C SER A 140 21.62 -4.94 -3.54
N GLU A 141 21.29 -6.18 -3.92
CA GLU A 141 22.13 -7.35 -3.63
C GLU A 141 23.56 -7.14 -4.16
N GLY A 142 24.57 -7.25 -3.30
CA GLY A 142 25.98 -7.06 -3.68
C GLY A 142 26.42 -5.60 -3.92
N LEU A 143 25.53 -4.60 -3.77
CA LEU A 143 25.85 -3.18 -4.06
C LEU A 143 26.45 -2.40 -2.89
N LYS A 144 26.57 -3.01 -1.70
CA LYS A 144 27.02 -2.37 -0.44
C LYS A 144 26.21 -1.13 -0.03
N LEU A 145 24.97 -1.01 -0.51
CA LEU A 145 24.00 0.00 -0.10
C LEU A 145 23.18 -0.51 1.07
N ARG A 146 22.78 0.39 1.98
CA ARG A 146 22.05 0.07 3.20
C ARG A 146 20.76 0.89 3.26
N ALA A 147 19.68 0.21 3.62
CA ALA A 147 18.42 0.86 3.94
C ALA A 147 17.92 0.47 5.33
N ALA A 148 17.15 1.37 5.94
CA ALA A 148 16.35 1.10 7.13
C ALA A 148 14.86 1.28 6.84
N CYS A 149 14.02 0.51 7.54
CA CYS A 149 12.56 0.61 7.45
C CYS A 149 11.98 0.92 8.83
N TYR A 150 11.38 2.11 9.00
CA TYR A 150 10.80 2.57 10.25
C TYR A 150 9.28 2.73 10.13
N ILE A 151 8.57 1.79 10.74
CA ILE A 151 7.11 1.72 10.71
C ILE A 151 6.57 1.79 12.13
N GLY A 152 5.36 2.31 12.33
CA GLY A 152 4.69 2.29 13.65
C GLY A 152 4.66 0.88 14.25
N GLY A 153 4.27 0.69 15.52
CA GLY A 153 4.03 -0.62 16.16
C GLY A 153 5.18 -1.65 16.19
N THR A 154 6.40 -1.30 15.81
CA THR A 154 7.65 -2.02 16.17
C THR A 154 8.29 -1.37 17.40
N ASN A 155 9.26 -2.04 18.01
CA ASN A 155 9.96 -1.54 19.20
C ASN A 155 10.83 -0.31 18.85
N ILE A 156 10.43 0.86 19.38
CA ILE A 156 11.10 2.13 19.11
C ILE A 156 12.58 2.16 19.56
N GLU A 157 12.92 1.48 20.65
CA GLU A 157 14.31 1.41 21.14
C GLU A 157 15.22 0.59 20.23
N LYS A 158 14.65 -0.36 19.46
CA LYS A 158 15.40 -1.04 18.39
C LYS A 158 15.64 -0.10 17.22
N ASP A 159 14.64 0.68 16.84
CA ASP A 159 14.75 1.67 15.76
C ASP A 159 15.80 2.75 16.10
N ILE A 160 15.74 3.30 17.32
CA ILE A 160 16.70 4.28 17.83
C ILE A 160 18.13 3.74 17.79
N ARG A 161 18.37 2.51 18.27
CA ARG A 161 19.69 1.88 18.20
C ARG A 161 20.15 1.66 16.76
N SER A 162 19.24 1.30 15.87
CA SER A 162 19.54 1.09 14.44
C SER A 162 20.04 2.37 13.77
N LEU A 163 19.45 3.53 14.11
CA LEU A 163 19.82 4.86 13.59
C LEU A 163 21.25 5.31 13.91
N ASN A 164 21.97 4.61 14.79
CA ASN A 164 23.41 4.83 14.98
C ASN A 164 24.23 4.45 13.74
N ASN A 165 23.65 3.64 12.84
CA ASN A 165 24.26 3.31 11.56
C ASN A 165 23.89 4.35 10.50
N TYR A 166 24.77 4.51 9.52
CA TYR A 166 24.45 5.26 8.31
C TYR A 166 23.63 4.40 7.34
N PHE A 167 22.58 4.98 6.76
CA PHE A 167 21.74 4.36 5.72
C PHE A 167 21.66 5.26 4.50
N ASP A 168 21.86 4.71 3.32
CA ASP A 168 21.71 5.43 2.05
C ASP A 168 20.21 5.73 1.80
N LEU A 169 19.31 4.84 2.24
CA LEU A 169 17.87 5.01 2.15
C LEU A 169 17.20 4.81 3.52
N VAL A 170 16.22 5.65 3.83
CA VAL A 170 15.30 5.43 4.95
C VAL A 170 13.88 5.36 4.41
N ILE A 171 13.20 4.24 4.66
CA ILE A 171 11.81 4.00 4.28
C ILE A 171 10.95 4.03 5.53
N GLY A 172 9.76 4.63 5.50
CA GLY A 172 8.89 4.58 6.67
C GLY A 172 7.52 5.19 6.50
N THR A 173 6.71 5.01 7.56
CA THR A 173 5.40 5.64 7.67
C THR A 173 5.51 7.02 8.34
N PRO A 174 4.73 8.05 7.92
CA PRO A 174 4.84 9.42 8.42
C PRO A 174 4.96 9.53 9.94
N GLY A 175 4.02 8.96 10.69
CA GLY A 175 4.00 9.07 12.15
C GLY A 175 5.22 8.47 12.86
N ARG A 176 5.79 7.35 12.37
CA ARG A 176 7.00 6.77 12.99
C ARG A 176 8.26 7.57 12.64
N LEU A 177 8.37 8.02 11.39
CA LEU A 177 9.49 8.87 10.98
C LEU A 177 9.50 10.16 11.79
N LEU A 178 8.33 10.79 11.96
CA LEU A 178 8.20 12.02 12.73
C LEU A 178 8.48 11.81 14.23
N ASP A 179 8.01 10.72 14.85
CA ASP A 179 8.35 10.36 16.24
C ASP A 179 9.87 10.25 16.43
N LEU A 180 10.58 9.60 15.51
CA LEU A 180 12.04 9.50 15.53
C LEU A 180 12.74 10.87 15.34
N CYS A 181 12.16 11.77 14.54
CA CYS A 181 12.65 13.13 14.37
C CYS A 181 12.44 13.97 15.65
N ASN A 182 11.26 13.90 16.25
CA ASN A 182 10.90 14.66 17.44
C ASN A 182 11.71 14.26 18.68
N ARG A 183 12.12 12.99 18.74
CA ARG A 183 13.07 12.48 19.74
C ARG A 183 14.53 12.86 19.44
N GLY A 184 14.79 13.45 18.27
CA GLY A 184 16.11 13.88 17.84
C GLY A 184 16.99 12.76 17.30
N ASN A 185 16.47 11.55 17.06
CA ASN A 185 17.25 10.41 16.57
C ASN A 185 17.41 10.41 15.05
N LEU A 186 16.35 10.73 14.30
CA LEU A 186 16.40 10.85 12.84
C LEU A 186 16.69 12.30 12.44
N LYS A 187 17.81 12.52 11.76
CA LYS A 187 18.25 13.87 11.34
C LYS A 187 17.86 14.14 9.88
N LEU A 188 16.73 14.82 9.69
CA LEU A 188 16.17 15.11 8.35
C LEU A 188 17.05 16.00 7.47
N GLY A 189 17.88 16.86 8.07
CA GLY A 189 18.70 17.82 7.33
C GLY A 189 19.75 17.22 6.39
N ARG A 190 19.96 15.90 6.42
CA ARG A 190 20.94 15.17 5.58
C ARG A 190 20.30 14.52 4.35
N PHE A 191 18.98 14.50 4.24
CA PHE A 191 18.29 13.86 3.13
C PHE A 191 18.15 14.83 1.96
N GLU A 192 18.56 14.39 0.77
CA GLU A 192 18.55 15.19 -0.46
C GLU A 192 17.44 14.77 -1.43
N VAL A 193 17.02 13.50 -1.37
CA VAL A 193 15.94 12.95 -2.19
C VAL A 193 14.76 12.59 -1.31
N LEU A 194 13.58 13.07 -1.67
CA LEU A 194 12.30 12.69 -1.05
C LEU A 194 11.44 11.90 -2.04
N VAL A 195 10.90 10.78 -1.60
CA VAL A 195 9.85 10.05 -2.31
C VAL A 195 8.59 10.02 -1.46
N LEU A 196 7.45 10.37 -2.06
CA LEU A 196 6.12 10.27 -1.49
C LEU A 196 5.31 9.30 -2.36
N ASP A 197 5.13 8.05 -1.92
CA ASP A 197 4.33 7.06 -2.68
C ASP A 197 2.94 6.87 -2.06
N GLU A 198 1.93 6.70 -2.92
CA GLU A 198 0.51 6.74 -2.57
C GLU A 198 0.15 8.03 -1.79
N PHE A 199 0.47 9.19 -2.38
CA PHE A 199 0.29 10.49 -1.73
C PHE A 199 -1.18 10.84 -1.43
N ASP A 200 -2.09 10.54 -2.35
CA ASP A 200 -3.54 10.62 -2.14
C ASP A 200 -3.98 9.83 -0.90
N LYS A 201 -3.47 8.61 -0.73
CA LYS A 201 -3.74 7.77 0.45
C LYS A 201 -3.23 8.43 1.74
N MET A 202 -2.07 9.09 1.71
CA MET A 202 -1.56 9.82 2.87
C MET A 202 -2.48 10.98 3.27
N LEU A 203 -3.06 11.69 2.29
CA LEU A 203 -4.03 12.76 2.55
C LEU A 203 -5.32 12.21 3.17
N ASP A 204 -5.89 11.12 2.62
CA ASP A 204 -7.08 10.47 3.15
C ASP A 204 -6.92 10.02 4.61
N MET A 205 -5.71 9.58 4.96
CA MET A 205 -5.36 9.12 6.31
C MET A 205 -5.04 10.27 7.28
N GLY A 206 -5.06 11.51 6.80
CA GLY A 206 -4.80 12.70 7.61
C GLY A 206 -3.32 12.94 7.90
N PHE A 207 -2.39 12.30 7.18
CA PHE A 207 -0.95 12.44 7.41
C PHE A 207 -0.34 13.73 6.86
N ILE A 208 -1.13 14.63 6.28
CA ILE A 208 -0.62 15.87 5.67
C ILE A 208 0.21 16.72 6.63
N ARG A 209 -0.16 16.78 7.92
CA ARG A 209 0.61 17.54 8.91
C ARG A 209 1.99 16.91 9.12
N ASP A 210 2.01 15.60 9.34
CA ASP A 210 3.24 14.85 9.55
C ASP A 210 4.18 14.95 8.33
N VAL A 211 3.63 14.81 7.12
CA VAL A 211 4.39 14.93 5.86
C VAL A 211 4.98 16.33 5.70
N ARG A 212 4.23 17.39 6.00
CA ARG A 212 4.74 18.77 5.96
C ARG A 212 5.87 18.98 6.96
N GLU A 213 5.77 18.44 8.18
CA GLU A 213 6.85 18.54 9.17
C GLU A 213 8.12 17.81 8.72
N LEU A 214 7.99 16.61 8.14
CA LEU A 214 9.12 15.88 7.56
C LEU A 214 9.79 16.69 6.44
N ILE A 215 9.01 17.23 5.51
CA ILE A 215 9.51 18.06 4.41
C ILE A 215 10.24 19.30 4.93
N ASN A 216 9.66 19.99 5.90
CA ASN A 216 10.25 21.19 6.50
C ASN A 216 11.58 20.90 7.20
N GLY A 217 11.78 19.69 7.73
CA GLY A 217 13.04 19.25 8.31
C GLY A 217 14.13 18.93 7.29
N MET A 218 13.78 18.63 6.03
CA MET A 218 14.73 18.25 4.97
C MET A 218 15.37 19.48 4.30
N LYS A 219 16.30 20.14 5.00
CA LYS A 219 16.93 21.39 4.55
C LYS A 219 17.84 21.26 3.31
N GLN A 220 18.31 20.06 3.00
CA GLN A 220 19.18 19.79 1.83
C GLN A 220 18.42 19.09 0.70
N ARG A 221 17.08 19.05 0.75
CA ARG A 221 16.25 18.42 -0.28
C ARG A 221 16.44 19.11 -1.64
N ARG A 222 16.90 18.35 -2.63
CA ARG A 222 17.11 18.76 -4.02
C ARG A 222 16.11 18.11 -4.97
N GLN A 223 15.74 16.86 -4.70
CA GLN A 223 14.83 16.08 -5.53
C GLN A 223 13.61 15.64 -4.73
N THR A 224 12.42 15.72 -5.34
CA THR A 224 11.15 15.24 -4.81
C THR A 224 10.40 14.47 -5.89
N LEU A 225 10.09 13.21 -5.58
CA LEU A 225 9.32 12.29 -6.42
C LEU A 225 7.98 12.02 -5.74
N LEU A 226 6.88 12.45 -6.34
CA LEU A 226 5.54 12.25 -5.81
C LEU A 226 4.77 11.30 -6.71
N PHE A 227 4.29 10.20 -6.13
CA PHE A 227 3.44 9.24 -6.80
C PHE A 227 2.04 9.23 -6.19
N SER A 228 1.02 9.31 -7.05
CA SER A 228 -0.39 9.29 -6.67
C SER A 228 -1.18 8.42 -7.66
N ALA A 229 -2.33 7.89 -7.26
CA ALA A 229 -3.26 7.27 -8.21
C ALA A 229 -4.21 8.31 -8.84
N THR A 230 -4.42 9.44 -8.16
CA THR A 230 -5.44 10.43 -8.53
C THR A 230 -4.89 11.84 -8.68
N LYS A 231 -5.61 12.65 -9.48
CA LYS A 231 -5.40 14.08 -9.70
C LYS A 231 -6.60 14.87 -9.17
N ASP A 232 -6.87 14.77 -7.86
CA ASP A 232 -7.94 15.56 -7.25
C ASP A 232 -7.49 17.03 -7.15
N PRO A 233 -8.26 18.00 -7.70
CA PRO A 233 -7.98 19.43 -7.58
C PRO A 233 -7.70 19.90 -6.15
N LYS A 234 -8.31 19.27 -5.13
CA LYS A 234 -8.07 19.59 -3.71
C LYS A 234 -6.65 19.27 -3.27
N GLN A 235 -6.01 18.30 -3.92
CA GLN A 235 -4.63 17.90 -3.63
C GLN A 235 -3.63 18.77 -4.38
N GLN A 236 -4.02 19.38 -5.50
CA GLN A 236 -3.14 20.13 -6.38
C GLN A 236 -2.42 21.28 -5.66
N THR A 237 -3.13 22.02 -4.80
CA THR A 237 -2.53 23.10 -4.00
C THR A 237 -1.41 22.56 -3.12
N ILE A 238 -1.63 21.42 -2.47
CA ILE A 238 -0.66 20.78 -1.58
C ILE A 238 0.52 20.23 -2.40
N ILE A 239 0.25 19.60 -3.55
CA ILE A 239 1.30 19.06 -4.42
C ILE A 239 2.24 20.18 -4.87
N ASN A 240 1.68 21.34 -5.26
CA ASN A 240 2.45 22.51 -5.68
C ASN A 240 3.30 23.12 -4.54
N GLU A 241 2.88 22.99 -3.28
CA GLU A 241 3.69 23.37 -2.11
C GLU A 241 4.88 22.42 -1.89
N ILE A 242 4.72 21.15 -2.24
CA ILE A 242 5.67 20.08 -1.90
C ILE A 242 6.72 19.88 -2.98
N VAL A 243 6.34 19.97 -4.26
CA VAL A 243 7.16 19.62 -5.42
C VAL A 243 7.39 20.85 -6.29
N THR A 244 8.66 21.23 -6.48
CA THR A 244 9.04 22.40 -7.29
C THR A 244 9.43 21.98 -8.70
N ASN A 245 8.96 22.69 -9.73
CA ASN A 245 9.27 22.43 -11.15
C ASN A 245 9.23 20.93 -11.56
N PRO A 246 8.15 20.17 -11.26
CA PRO A 246 8.09 18.77 -11.63
C PRO A 246 7.78 18.58 -13.11
N PHE A 247 8.35 17.54 -13.72
CA PHE A 247 7.74 16.96 -14.92
C PHE A 247 6.62 16.00 -14.51
N LEU A 248 5.57 15.95 -15.32
CA LEU A 248 4.39 15.15 -15.08
C LEU A 248 4.41 13.92 -15.98
N VAL A 249 4.23 12.74 -15.40
CA VAL A 249 4.02 11.49 -16.14
C VAL A 249 2.72 10.87 -15.69
N GLU A 250 1.78 10.73 -16.61
CA GLU A 250 0.48 10.11 -16.36
C GLU A 250 0.40 8.79 -17.13
N ILE A 251 0.40 7.68 -16.40
CA ILE A 251 0.16 6.35 -16.96
C ILE A 251 -1.30 6.01 -16.77
N HIS A 252 -2.02 6.10 -17.87
CA HIS A 252 -3.40 5.71 -17.93
C HIS A 252 -3.43 4.19 -18.12
N SER A 253 -3.34 3.44 -17.02
CA SER A 253 -3.87 2.08 -17.02
C SER A 253 -5.38 2.22 -17.18
N GLY A 254 -5.87 2.11 -18.40
CA GLY A 254 -7.22 2.54 -18.77
C GLY A 254 -8.31 1.69 -18.12
N ASP A 255 -8.80 2.06 -16.92
CA ASP A 255 -9.85 1.35 -16.18
C ASP A 255 -9.64 -0.18 -16.06
N SER A 256 -8.45 -0.69 -16.36
CA SER A 256 -8.27 -2.10 -16.73
C SER A 256 -8.26 -3.04 -15.53
N SER A 257 -8.09 -2.52 -14.31
CA SER A 257 -8.22 -3.31 -13.07
C SER A 257 -9.67 -3.68 -12.74
N SER A 258 -10.68 -2.89 -13.15
CA SER A 258 -12.08 -3.29 -13.04
C SER A 258 -12.52 -4.11 -14.26
N LYS A 259 -12.04 -3.75 -15.46
CA LYS A 259 -12.41 -4.46 -16.70
C LYS A 259 -11.99 -5.94 -16.71
N ASN A 260 -10.85 -6.29 -16.09
CA ASN A 260 -10.38 -7.67 -16.00
C ASN A 260 -10.98 -8.47 -14.84
N VAL A 261 -11.93 -7.89 -14.09
CA VAL A 261 -12.57 -8.53 -12.94
C VAL A 261 -14.03 -8.75 -13.24
N ASP A 262 -14.49 -10.00 -13.10
CA ASP A 262 -15.90 -10.35 -13.17
C ASP A 262 -16.52 -9.93 -11.85
N GLN A 263 -17.28 -8.85 -11.89
CA GLN A 263 -17.91 -8.21 -10.76
C GLN A 263 -19.39 -8.57 -10.76
N ASP A 264 -19.85 -9.12 -9.64
CA ASP A 264 -21.26 -9.44 -9.49
C ASP A 264 -21.73 -9.19 -8.04
N ILE A 265 -23.04 -9.06 -7.89
CA ILE A 265 -23.69 -8.90 -6.60
C ILE A 265 -24.40 -10.17 -6.19
N ILE A 266 -24.33 -10.48 -4.89
CA ILE A 266 -25.13 -11.55 -4.29
C ILE A 266 -26.12 -10.87 -3.36
N ARG A 267 -27.39 -10.89 -3.77
CA ARG A 267 -28.51 -10.34 -3.00
C ARG A 267 -28.86 -11.32 -1.88
N VAL A 268 -28.76 -10.86 -0.64
CA VAL A 268 -29.12 -11.62 0.55
C VAL A 268 -30.56 -11.27 0.89
N GLN A 269 -31.49 -12.21 0.70
CA GLN A 269 -32.89 -11.96 1.01
C GLN A 269 -33.11 -11.90 2.53
N GLU A 270 -34.17 -11.22 2.95
CA GLU A 270 -34.58 -11.19 4.35
C GLU A 270 -34.76 -12.62 4.89
N GLY A 271 -34.12 -12.92 6.02
CA GLY A 271 -34.13 -14.26 6.63
C GLY A 271 -33.12 -15.26 6.05
N GLN A 272 -32.42 -14.96 4.96
CA GLN A 272 -31.35 -15.83 4.45
C GLN A 272 -30.08 -15.73 5.30
N ASP A 273 -29.40 -16.88 5.50
CA ASP A 273 -28.11 -16.91 6.15
C ASP A 273 -27.00 -16.49 5.16
N LYS A 274 -26.61 -15.23 5.26
CA LYS A 274 -25.49 -14.63 4.54
C LYS A 274 -24.19 -15.44 4.65
N TYR A 275 -23.95 -16.10 5.79
CA TYR A 275 -22.75 -16.90 5.97
C TYR A 275 -22.81 -18.21 5.18
N ARG A 276 -23.99 -18.82 5.05
CA ARG A 276 -24.18 -20.00 4.21
C ARG A 276 -23.90 -19.69 2.75
N LEU A 277 -24.41 -18.55 2.25
CA LEU A 277 -24.10 -18.08 0.89
C LEU A 277 -22.60 -17.89 0.67
N LEU A 278 -21.86 -17.40 1.67
CA LEU A 278 -20.41 -17.33 1.60
C LEU A 278 -19.76 -18.71 1.44
N LEU A 279 -20.22 -19.72 2.19
CA LEU A 279 -19.72 -21.09 2.06
C LEU A 279 -20.01 -21.66 0.66
N ASP A 280 -21.20 -21.40 0.11
CA ASP A 280 -21.58 -21.83 -1.23
C ASP A 280 -20.66 -21.22 -2.30
N VAL A 281 -20.34 -19.93 -2.18
CA VAL A 281 -19.34 -19.26 -3.04
C VAL A 281 -17.95 -19.91 -2.89
N LEU A 282 -17.53 -20.18 -1.66
CA LEU A 282 -16.22 -20.79 -1.35
C LEU A 282 -16.15 -22.28 -1.68
N ALA A 283 -17.26 -22.94 -2.04
CA ALA A 283 -17.25 -24.33 -2.47
C ALA A 283 -16.58 -24.52 -3.84
N ASN A 284 -16.49 -23.45 -4.65
CA ASN A 284 -15.80 -23.50 -5.93
C ASN A 284 -14.29 -23.75 -5.73
N PRO A 285 -13.73 -24.84 -6.30
CA PRO A 285 -12.33 -25.21 -6.13
C PRO A 285 -11.36 -24.23 -6.80
N GLY A 286 -11.82 -23.43 -7.76
CA GLY A 286 -11.02 -22.38 -8.41
C GLY A 286 -10.70 -21.19 -7.50
N PHE A 287 -11.31 -21.10 -6.32
CA PHE A 287 -11.06 -20.03 -5.35
C PHE A 287 -10.09 -20.48 -4.25
N ASP A 288 -8.85 -20.74 -4.62
CA ASP A 288 -7.77 -21.22 -3.75
C ASP A 288 -7.10 -20.10 -2.92
N LYS A 289 -7.17 -18.85 -3.38
CA LYS A 289 -6.76 -17.65 -2.64
C LYS A 289 -7.88 -16.62 -2.65
N VAL A 290 -8.42 -16.33 -1.46
CA VAL A 290 -9.57 -15.45 -1.30
C VAL A 290 -9.29 -14.35 -0.28
N ILE A 291 -9.66 -13.11 -0.63
CA ILE A 291 -9.72 -12.01 0.35
C ILE A 291 -11.18 -11.69 0.65
N LEU A 292 -11.54 -11.73 1.94
CA LEU A 292 -12.87 -11.42 2.44
C LEU A 292 -12.86 -10.08 3.18
N PHE A 293 -13.46 -9.06 2.59
CA PHE A 293 -13.55 -7.72 3.16
C PHE A 293 -14.76 -7.54 4.07
N THR A 294 -14.52 -6.91 5.21
CA THR A 294 -15.52 -6.52 6.21
C THR A 294 -15.24 -5.11 6.71
N GLU A 295 -16.24 -4.40 7.23
CA GLU A 295 -16.01 -3.04 7.75
C GLU A 295 -15.38 -3.05 9.14
N THR A 296 -15.75 -4.03 9.98
CA THR A 296 -15.38 -4.02 11.40
C THR A 296 -14.45 -5.15 11.79
N LYS A 297 -13.49 -4.84 12.67
CA LYS A 297 -12.59 -5.83 13.28
C LYS A 297 -13.32 -6.97 13.99
N HIS A 298 -14.48 -6.69 14.59
CA HIS A 298 -15.25 -7.70 15.32
C HIS A 298 -15.85 -8.72 14.36
N LEU A 299 -16.40 -8.26 13.24
CA LEU A 299 -16.89 -9.15 12.19
C LEU A 299 -15.75 -9.92 11.54
N ALA A 300 -14.60 -9.28 11.29
CA ALA A 300 -13.42 -9.97 10.76
C ALA A 300 -12.97 -11.13 11.66
N ASN A 301 -12.93 -10.94 12.99
CA ASN A 301 -12.61 -12.01 13.94
C ASN A 301 -13.67 -13.13 13.91
N ARG A 302 -14.96 -12.77 13.92
CA ARG A 302 -16.05 -13.74 13.92
C ARG A 302 -16.07 -14.59 12.65
N LEU A 303 -15.97 -13.98 11.47
CA LEU A 303 -15.99 -14.70 10.19
C LEU A 303 -14.78 -15.61 10.03
N SER A 304 -13.58 -15.13 10.38
CA SER A 304 -12.37 -15.95 10.37
C SER A 304 -12.52 -17.18 11.26
N GLN A 305 -13.10 -17.03 12.47
CA GLN A 305 -13.36 -18.18 13.34
C GLN A 305 -14.40 -19.13 12.75
N LYS A 306 -15.54 -18.63 12.27
CA LYS A 306 -16.58 -19.48 11.65
C LYS A 306 -16.03 -20.28 10.46
N LEU A 307 -15.17 -19.66 9.63
CA LEU A 307 -14.51 -20.33 8.51
C LEU A 307 -13.63 -21.48 8.97
N ILE A 308 -12.83 -21.28 10.02
CA ILE A 308 -12.01 -22.34 10.63
C ILE A 308 -12.90 -23.47 11.16
N ASP A 309 -13.98 -23.13 11.86
CA ASP A 309 -14.93 -24.11 12.40
C ASP A 309 -15.64 -24.91 11.28
N SER A 310 -15.74 -24.33 10.07
CA SER A 310 -16.27 -24.96 8.86
C SER A 310 -15.22 -25.69 8.02
N GLY A 311 -13.99 -25.86 8.55
CA GLY A 311 -12.91 -26.58 7.88
C GLY A 311 -12.14 -25.77 6.83
N ILE A 312 -12.35 -24.46 6.73
CA ILE A 312 -11.66 -23.58 5.79
C ILE A 312 -10.50 -22.86 6.48
N THR A 313 -9.27 -23.06 5.97
CA THR A 313 -8.10 -22.39 6.53
C THR A 313 -8.20 -20.87 6.34
N SER A 314 -8.18 -20.14 7.46
CA SER A 314 -8.39 -18.69 7.46
C SER A 314 -7.55 -17.97 8.51
N ASP A 315 -7.18 -16.73 8.22
CA ASP A 315 -6.62 -15.77 9.18
C ASP A 315 -7.21 -14.38 8.91
N ARG A 316 -6.83 -13.38 9.72
CA ARG A 316 -7.49 -12.07 9.77
C ARG A 316 -6.54 -10.90 9.97
N ILE A 317 -6.76 -9.79 9.28
CA ILE A 317 -5.95 -8.57 9.42
C ILE A 317 -6.86 -7.36 9.64
N HIS A 318 -6.64 -6.67 10.76
CA HIS A 318 -7.34 -5.43 11.12
C HIS A 318 -6.44 -4.54 12.00
N GLY A 319 -6.80 -3.26 12.17
CA GLY A 319 -5.97 -2.28 12.89
C GLY A 319 -5.60 -2.64 14.34
N ASN A 320 -6.41 -3.46 15.02
CA ASN A 320 -6.12 -3.94 16.38
C ASN A 320 -5.15 -5.15 16.46
N LYS A 321 -4.68 -5.71 15.33
CA LYS A 321 -3.67 -6.78 15.37
C LYS A 321 -2.27 -6.16 15.49
N SER A 322 -1.40 -6.83 16.24
CA SER A 322 0.02 -6.47 16.26
C SER A 322 0.62 -6.67 14.86
N GLN A 323 1.72 -6.00 14.57
CA GLN A 323 2.30 -6.09 13.22
C GLN A 323 2.95 -7.40 12.93
N ASN A 324 3.63 -7.99 13.92
CA ASN A 324 4.18 -9.32 13.76
C ASN A 324 3.06 -10.30 13.41
N TYR A 325 1.88 -10.15 14.02
CA TYR A 325 0.70 -10.92 13.61
C TYR A 325 0.31 -10.64 12.17
N ARG A 326 0.20 -9.37 11.76
CA ARG A 326 -0.20 -8.98 10.39
C ARG A 326 0.79 -9.53 9.35
N ILE A 327 2.09 -9.42 9.59
CA ILE A 327 3.16 -9.97 8.74
C ILE A 327 2.99 -11.49 8.64
N ASN A 328 2.91 -12.19 9.78
CA ASN A 328 2.78 -13.65 9.79
C ASN A 328 1.50 -14.13 9.07
N ALA A 329 0.38 -13.43 9.25
CA ALA A 329 -0.88 -13.74 8.56
C ALA A 329 -0.75 -13.54 7.04
N LEU A 330 -0.02 -12.50 6.61
CA LEU A 330 0.26 -12.27 5.19
C LEU A 330 1.19 -13.32 4.59
N ASP A 331 2.24 -13.72 5.31
CA ASP A 331 3.17 -14.73 4.83
C ASP A 331 2.45 -16.08 4.65
N LYS A 332 1.60 -16.45 5.62
CA LYS A 332 0.72 -17.63 5.52
C LYS A 332 -0.25 -17.56 4.34
N PHE A 333 -0.74 -16.37 4.00
CA PHE A 333 -1.63 -16.21 2.86
C PHE A 333 -0.88 -16.29 1.53
N LYS A 334 0.30 -15.64 1.45
CA LYS A 334 1.16 -15.63 0.26
C LYS A 334 1.62 -17.05 -0.10
N ASN A 335 2.05 -17.82 0.90
CA ASN A 335 2.56 -19.18 0.72
C ASN A 335 1.45 -20.25 0.61
N GLY A 336 0.17 -19.88 0.72
CA GLY A 336 -0.96 -20.80 0.58
C GLY A 336 -1.31 -21.62 1.82
N SER A 337 -0.67 -21.37 2.98
CA SER A 337 -1.02 -22.04 4.25
C SER A 337 -2.44 -21.71 4.72
N ILE A 338 -2.97 -20.55 4.32
CA ILE A 338 -4.38 -20.19 4.53
C ILE A 338 -5.03 -19.83 3.20
N ARG A 339 -6.27 -20.30 3.02
CA ARG A 339 -7.09 -20.08 1.83
C ARG A 339 -7.79 -18.73 1.85
N VAL A 340 -8.31 -18.31 3.01
CA VAL A 340 -9.14 -17.10 3.14
C VAL A 340 -8.53 -16.10 4.12
N LEU A 341 -8.17 -14.92 3.61
CA LEU A 341 -7.72 -13.79 4.43
C LEU A 341 -8.87 -12.81 4.68
N VAL A 342 -9.33 -12.71 5.93
CA VAL A 342 -10.41 -11.78 6.32
C VAL A 342 -9.83 -10.43 6.73
N ALA A 343 -10.21 -9.35 6.05
CA ALA A 343 -9.59 -8.05 6.25
C ALA A 343 -10.59 -6.89 6.40
N THR A 344 -10.15 -5.83 7.10
CA THR A 344 -10.79 -4.50 7.05
C THR A 344 -10.05 -3.59 6.08
N ASP A 345 -10.71 -2.59 5.50
CA ASP A 345 -10.10 -1.65 4.52
C ASP A 345 -8.78 -1.05 4.98
N VAL A 346 -8.73 -0.57 6.23
CA VAL A 346 -7.54 0.02 6.84
C VAL A 346 -6.37 -0.95 6.88
N ALA A 347 -6.66 -2.24 7.02
CA ALA A 347 -5.64 -3.26 7.14
C ALA A 347 -5.14 -3.77 5.79
N ALA A 348 -6.02 -3.80 4.79
CA ALA A 348 -5.79 -4.32 3.44
C ALA A 348 -5.19 -3.32 2.45
N ARG A 349 -5.29 -2.02 2.74
CA ARG A 349 -4.62 -0.96 1.98
C ARG A 349 -3.10 -1.15 2.08
N GLY A 350 -2.42 -1.11 0.93
CA GLY A 350 -0.98 -1.36 0.84
C GLY A 350 -0.55 -2.81 1.07
N ILE A 351 -1.47 -3.78 1.11
CA ILE A 351 -1.09 -5.20 1.10
C ILE A 351 -0.87 -5.65 -0.35
N ASP A 352 0.38 -6.00 -0.68
CA ASP A 352 0.78 -6.71 -1.88
C ASP A 352 0.47 -8.20 -1.74
N VAL A 353 -0.82 -8.52 -1.75
CA VAL A 353 -1.28 -9.85 -2.18
C VAL A 353 -1.98 -9.67 -3.50
N ASN A 354 -1.19 -9.73 -4.56
CA ASN A 354 -1.69 -9.75 -5.93
C ASN A 354 -2.09 -11.18 -6.31
N ASN A 355 -2.90 -11.28 -7.36
CA ASN A 355 -3.31 -12.54 -7.98
C ASN A 355 -4.11 -13.46 -7.06
N VAL A 356 -4.99 -12.90 -6.24
CA VAL A 356 -6.01 -13.69 -5.55
C VAL A 356 -7.09 -14.10 -6.55
N ALA A 357 -7.63 -15.32 -6.42
CA ALA A 357 -8.65 -15.84 -7.32
C ALA A 357 -10.01 -15.13 -7.12
N LEU A 358 -10.32 -14.80 -5.86
CA LEU A 358 -11.60 -14.19 -5.50
C LEU A 358 -11.42 -13.06 -4.47
N VAL A 359 -12.13 -11.97 -4.72
CA VAL A 359 -12.39 -10.92 -3.72
C VAL A 359 -13.87 -10.99 -3.32
N VAL A 360 -14.15 -11.02 -2.01
CA VAL A 360 -15.52 -10.97 -1.50
C VAL A 360 -15.71 -9.74 -0.63
N ASN A 361 -16.64 -8.87 -1.00
CA ASN A 361 -17.13 -7.80 -0.15
C ASN A 361 -18.30 -8.33 0.68
N TYR A 362 -18.03 -8.81 1.90
CA TYR A 362 -19.08 -9.31 2.79
C TYR A 362 -20.02 -8.21 3.27
N GLN A 363 -19.54 -6.96 3.27
CA GLN A 363 -20.34 -5.76 3.48
C GLN A 363 -20.06 -4.77 2.34
N LEU A 364 -21.10 -4.05 1.95
CA LEU A 364 -21.03 -3.00 0.93
C LEU A 364 -19.97 -1.95 1.33
N PRO A 365 -19.01 -1.62 0.47
CA PRO A 365 -18.02 -0.59 0.76
C PRO A 365 -18.67 0.79 0.88
N MET A 366 -18.07 1.68 1.68
CA MET A 366 -18.62 3.01 1.97
C MET A 366 -18.61 3.97 0.78
N ASP A 367 -17.67 3.78 -0.14
CA ASP A 367 -17.46 4.61 -1.33
C ASP A 367 -16.92 3.75 -2.49
N PHE A 368 -17.09 4.26 -3.71
CA PHE A 368 -16.71 3.55 -4.94
C PHE A 368 -15.19 3.40 -5.07
N ASP A 369 -14.40 4.36 -4.61
CA ASP A 369 -12.94 4.27 -4.63
C ASP A 369 -12.45 3.09 -3.80
N THR A 370 -13.00 2.93 -2.59
CA THR A 370 -12.73 1.76 -1.74
C THR A 370 -13.13 0.47 -2.43
N TYR A 371 -14.28 0.41 -3.12
CA TYR A 371 -14.68 -0.75 -3.92
C TYR A 371 -13.62 -1.11 -4.97
N ILE A 372 -13.20 -0.15 -5.80
CA ILE A 372 -12.18 -0.34 -6.83
C ILE A 372 -10.86 -0.84 -6.23
N HIS A 373 -10.43 -0.28 -5.10
CA HIS A 373 -9.22 -0.72 -4.40
C HIS A 373 -9.30 -2.16 -3.86
N ARG A 374 -10.49 -2.60 -3.43
CA ARG A 374 -10.73 -3.98 -2.95
C ARG A 374 -10.68 -4.96 -4.11
N ILE A 375 -11.46 -4.73 -5.17
CA ILE A 375 -11.53 -5.65 -6.31
C ILE A 375 -10.21 -5.69 -7.09
N GLY A 376 -9.46 -4.58 -7.10
CA GLY A 376 -8.13 -4.51 -7.71
C GLY A 376 -7.05 -5.39 -7.04
N ARG A 377 -7.38 -6.21 -6.04
CA ARG A 377 -6.52 -7.29 -5.52
C ARG A 377 -6.52 -8.53 -6.41
N THR A 378 -7.53 -8.68 -7.26
CA THR A 378 -7.63 -9.71 -8.30
C THR A 378 -7.49 -9.10 -9.70
N GLY A 379 -7.47 -9.92 -10.76
CA GLY A 379 -7.48 -9.45 -12.16
C GLY A 379 -6.22 -8.71 -12.65
N ARG A 380 -5.04 -9.01 -12.08
CA ARG A 380 -3.76 -8.36 -12.45
C ARG A 380 -2.93 -9.18 -13.44
N ALA A 381 -2.01 -8.51 -14.15
CA ALA A 381 -1.04 -9.12 -15.07
C ALA A 381 -1.68 -9.99 -16.17
N GLY A 382 -2.79 -9.53 -16.76
CA GLY A 382 -3.47 -10.21 -17.87
C GLY A 382 -4.34 -11.42 -17.45
N LYS A 383 -4.46 -11.71 -16.15
CA LYS A 383 -5.40 -12.72 -15.63
C LYS A 383 -6.76 -12.10 -15.38
N THR A 384 -7.81 -12.89 -15.54
CA THR A 384 -9.15 -12.54 -15.06
C THR A 384 -9.26 -12.81 -13.56
N GLY A 385 -10.04 -11.98 -12.88
CA GLY A 385 -10.36 -12.11 -11.46
C GLY A 385 -11.86 -12.20 -11.23
N THR A 386 -12.28 -12.62 -10.04
CA THR A 386 -13.70 -12.57 -9.64
C THR A 386 -13.86 -11.71 -8.39
N ALA A 387 -14.91 -10.89 -8.37
CA ALA A 387 -15.30 -10.10 -7.23
C ALA A 387 -16.81 -10.23 -6.96
N TYR A 388 -17.17 -10.74 -5.78
CA TYR A 388 -18.56 -10.79 -5.34
C TYR A 388 -18.83 -9.76 -4.25
N THR A 389 -19.94 -9.04 -4.36
CA THR A 389 -20.39 -8.11 -3.31
C THR A 389 -21.73 -8.51 -2.75
N PHE A 390 -21.77 -8.74 -1.44
CA PHE A 390 -23.01 -9.09 -0.77
C PHE A 390 -23.81 -7.83 -0.46
N VAL A 391 -25.07 -7.82 -0.91
CA VAL A 391 -26.01 -6.71 -0.77
C VAL A 391 -27.22 -7.23 0.02
N ASP A 392 -27.52 -6.57 1.13
CA ASP A 392 -28.67 -6.91 2.00
C ASP A 392 -29.97 -6.28 1.49
#